data_AF-A0A6P2D4B2-F1
#
_entry.id   AF-A0A6P2D4B2-F1
#
_cell.length_a   1.000
_cell.length_b   1.000
_cell.length_c   1.000
_cell.angle_alpha   90.00
_cell.angle_beta   90.00
_cell.angle_gamma   90.00
#
_symmetry.space_group_name_H-M   'P 1'
#
loop_
_entity.id
_entity.type
_entity.pdbx_description
1 polymer ?
#
loop_
_entity_poly.entity_id
_entity_poly.type
_entity_poly.pdbx_seq_one_letter_code
_entity_poly.pdbx_strand_id
1 'polypeptide(L)'
;MSAIHPINLATWGGQLSETEQKLATDALEAGCVLFLPELRFALSENEREFLTPDIVGSSKNVSYEPKSGKLGGATVAAMKLHDLRALMDRFATGSRALLETLLPHYGAGLHQARTSLRPVEVAGRKQSWRKDDTRLHVDSFPSQPSNGKRILRVFSNVNPDGRARVWKVGESFETVARKFWAHLRSPLPGERRLLAAVGVTKAVRTRYDHYMLKLHDAMKLDPVYQERFASSTHPFPAGSTWVCFTDQVSHAAISGAHQLEQTFWVDVRALRNPNSAPIRVLESLAGRKLA
;
A
#
# COMPACT_ATOMS: atom_id res chain seq x y z
N MET A 1 17.69 -8.06 10.21
CA MET A 1 16.36 -8.66 10.33
C MET A 1 15.82 -8.91 8.92
N SER A 2 15.11 -10.01 8.69
CA SER A 2 14.47 -10.29 7.39
C SER A 2 13.41 -9.22 7.09
N ALA A 3 13.35 -8.71 5.87
CA ALA A 3 12.32 -7.75 5.44
C ALA A 3 10.91 -8.39 5.35
N ILE A 4 10.86 -9.72 5.32
CA ILE A 4 9.61 -10.51 5.29
C ILE A 4 9.48 -11.26 6.62
N HIS A 5 8.32 -11.13 7.25
CA HIS A 5 7.95 -11.81 8.49
C HIS A 5 6.78 -12.77 8.21
N PRO A 6 6.99 -14.10 8.20
CA PRO A 6 5.93 -15.05 7.92
C PRO A 6 4.94 -15.14 9.08
N ILE A 7 3.65 -15.27 8.77
CA ILE A 7 2.57 -15.53 9.72
C ILE A 7 1.85 -16.81 9.28
N ASN A 8 1.70 -17.75 10.21
CA ASN A 8 0.98 -19.00 9.95
C ASN A 8 -0.52 -18.79 10.19
N LEU A 9 -1.21 -18.29 9.17
CA LEU A 9 -2.66 -18.14 9.17
C LEU A 9 -3.18 -18.46 7.77
N ALA A 10 -4.05 -19.47 7.66
CA ALA A 10 -4.56 -19.97 6.38
C ALA A 10 -6.01 -19.54 6.10
N THR A 11 -6.71 -18.97 7.09
CA THR A 11 -8.14 -18.60 6.98
C THR A 11 -8.38 -17.15 7.40
N TRP A 12 -9.26 -16.44 6.69
CA TRP A 12 -9.53 -15.00 6.89
C TRP A 12 -10.22 -14.68 8.23
N GLY A 13 -10.81 -15.68 8.88
CA GLY A 13 -11.38 -15.59 10.22
C GLY A 13 -10.70 -16.54 11.22
N GLY A 14 -9.46 -16.94 10.95
CA GLY A 14 -8.68 -17.72 11.90
C GLY A 14 -8.28 -16.90 13.12
N GLN A 15 -7.60 -17.54 14.07
CA GLN A 15 -7.16 -16.90 15.31
C GLN A 15 -5.64 -16.92 15.39
N LEU A 16 -5.09 -15.94 16.10
CA LEU A 16 -3.67 -15.89 16.47
C LEU A 16 -3.59 -15.70 17.97
N SER A 17 -2.56 -16.30 18.58
CA SER A 17 -2.25 -16.03 19.98
C SER A 17 -1.83 -14.57 20.19
N GLU A 18 -1.98 -14.05 21.40
CA GLU A 18 -1.52 -12.70 21.75
C GLU A 18 -0.02 -12.50 21.47
N THR A 19 0.77 -13.58 21.63
CA THR A 19 2.21 -13.55 21.33
C THR A 19 2.47 -13.37 19.84
N GLU A 20 1.76 -14.09 18.98
CA GLU A 20 1.87 -13.95 17.52
C GLU A 20 1.38 -12.57 17.06
N GLN A 21 0.28 -12.06 17.62
CA GLN A 21 -0.22 -10.71 17.34
C GLN A 21 0.80 -9.62 17.71
N LYS A 22 1.46 -9.77 18.87
CA LYS A 22 2.51 -8.86 19.32
C LYS A 22 3.73 -8.89 18.39
N LEU A 23 4.17 -10.08 17.98
CA LEU A 23 5.28 -10.25 17.03
C LEU A 23 4.94 -9.67 15.66
N ALA A 24 3.72 -9.90 15.17
CA ALA A 24 3.23 -9.32 13.92
C ALA A 24 3.20 -7.79 13.98
N THR A 25 2.72 -7.21 15.09
CA THR A 25 2.70 -5.77 15.30
C THR A 25 4.11 -5.19 15.32
N ASP A 26 5.02 -5.79 16.08
CA ASP A 26 6.41 -5.32 16.20
C ASP A 26 7.14 -5.41 14.86
N ALA A 27 6.95 -6.50 14.11
CA ALA A 27 7.55 -6.65 12.79
C ALA A 27 6.99 -5.62 11.80
N LEU A 28 5.67 -5.43 11.76
CA LEU A 28 5.02 -4.47 10.87
C LEU A 28 5.47 -3.04 11.14
N GLU A 29 5.50 -2.61 12.41
CA GLU A 29 5.95 -1.27 12.80
C GLU A 29 7.46 -1.07 12.59
N ALA A 30 8.27 -2.13 12.68
CA ALA A 30 9.68 -2.10 12.30
C ALA A 30 9.90 -2.00 10.77
N GLY A 31 8.84 -2.03 9.96
CA GLY A 31 8.93 -1.94 8.51
C GLY A 31 9.12 -3.30 7.81
N CYS A 32 8.67 -4.40 8.41
CA CYS A 32 8.60 -5.69 7.74
C CYS A 32 7.30 -5.82 6.94
N VAL A 33 7.30 -6.70 5.94
CA VAL A 33 6.10 -7.20 5.29
C VAL A 33 5.64 -8.46 6.02
N LEU A 34 4.43 -8.44 6.56
CA LEU A 34 3.79 -9.64 7.09
C LEU A 34 3.35 -10.50 5.92
N PHE A 35 3.81 -11.74 5.86
CA PHE A 35 3.54 -12.65 4.74
C PHE A 35 2.76 -13.86 5.20
N LEU A 36 1.60 -14.09 4.58
CA LEU A 36 0.66 -15.16 4.86
C LEU A 36 0.61 -16.09 3.64
N PRO A 37 1.52 -17.07 3.54
CA PRO A 37 1.69 -17.89 2.33
C PRO A 37 0.45 -18.72 1.99
N GLU A 38 -0.31 -19.15 3.00
CA GLU A 38 -1.45 -20.05 2.86
C GLU A 38 -2.81 -19.32 2.92
N LEU A 39 -2.81 -18.00 3.14
CA LEU A 39 -4.05 -17.22 3.22
C LEU A 39 -4.56 -16.85 1.83
N ARG A 40 -5.32 -17.76 1.24
CA ARG A 40 -5.94 -17.59 -0.09
C ARG A 40 -7.22 -16.77 -0.01
N PHE A 41 -7.37 -15.77 -0.88
CA PHE A 41 -8.67 -15.20 -1.20
C PHE A 41 -9.32 -16.00 -2.34
N ALA A 42 -10.31 -16.83 -2.01
CA ALA A 42 -11.00 -17.65 -3.00
C ALA A 42 -11.97 -16.79 -3.84
N LEU A 43 -11.88 -16.98 -5.16
CA LEU A 43 -12.81 -16.43 -6.13
C LEU A 43 -13.81 -17.52 -6.55
N SER A 44 -15.08 -17.15 -6.66
CA SER A 44 -16.08 -17.98 -7.31
C SER A 44 -15.80 -18.10 -8.81
N GLU A 45 -16.46 -19.03 -9.49
CA GLU A 45 -16.32 -19.18 -10.94
C GLU A 45 -16.71 -17.91 -11.69
N ASN A 46 -17.82 -17.28 -11.31
CA ASN A 46 -18.29 -16.03 -11.91
C ASN A 46 -17.28 -14.90 -11.70
N GLU A 47 -16.60 -14.84 -10.56
CA GLU A 47 -15.66 -13.76 -10.27
C GLU A 47 -14.35 -13.85 -11.04
N ARG A 48 -13.98 -15.04 -11.53
CA ARG A 48 -12.77 -15.23 -12.33
C ARG A 48 -12.84 -14.47 -13.65
N GLU A 49 -14.03 -14.19 -14.15
CA GLU A 49 -14.22 -13.40 -15.38
C GLU A 49 -13.71 -11.96 -15.24
N PHE A 50 -13.58 -11.43 -14.01
CA PHE A 50 -13.01 -10.11 -13.75
C PHE A 50 -11.47 -10.11 -13.76
N LEU A 51 -10.83 -11.28 -13.89
CA LEU A 51 -9.39 -11.38 -14.01
C LEU A 51 -8.93 -11.19 -15.45
N THR A 52 -9.32 -10.07 -16.07
CA THR A 52 -8.87 -9.67 -17.40
C THR A 52 -8.49 -8.19 -17.41
N PRO A 53 -7.45 -7.77 -18.16
CA PRO A 53 -7.18 -6.36 -18.42
C PRO A 53 -8.38 -5.58 -19.00
N ASP A 54 -9.32 -6.25 -19.68
CA ASP A 54 -10.40 -5.58 -20.40
C ASP A 54 -11.41 -4.87 -19.49
N ILE A 55 -11.46 -5.22 -18.20
CA ILE A 55 -12.36 -4.56 -17.26
C ILE A 55 -11.86 -3.19 -16.81
N VAL A 56 -10.62 -2.80 -17.14
CA VAL A 56 -10.13 -1.46 -16.80
C VAL A 56 -10.26 -0.54 -18.01
N GLY A 57 -10.90 0.62 -17.80
CA GLY A 57 -11.00 1.66 -18.84
C GLY A 57 -9.70 2.44 -19.01
N SER A 58 -9.78 3.78 -19.03
CA SER A 58 -8.59 4.66 -19.04
C SER A 58 -7.77 4.64 -17.74
N SER A 59 -8.23 3.92 -16.72
CA SER A 59 -7.56 3.75 -15.44
C SER A 59 -6.70 2.49 -15.42
N LYS A 60 -5.75 2.41 -14.47
CA LYS A 60 -4.87 1.24 -14.33
C LYS A 60 -5.51 0.09 -13.54
N ASN A 61 -6.65 0.34 -12.90
CA ASN A 61 -7.24 -0.53 -11.91
C ASN A 61 -8.73 -0.25 -11.71
N VAL A 62 -9.46 -1.27 -11.30
CA VAL A 62 -10.79 -1.07 -10.72
C VAL A 62 -10.61 -0.61 -9.29
N SER A 63 -11.39 0.37 -8.88
CA SER A 63 -11.44 0.90 -7.52
C SER A 63 -12.83 0.73 -6.94
N TYR A 64 -12.90 0.48 -5.64
CA TYR A 64 -14.12 0.38 -4.86
C TYR A 64 -13.99 1.22 -3.60
N GLU A 65 -15.05 1.93 -3.23
CA GLU A 65 -15.13 2.68 -1.98
C GLU A 65 -16.12 1.99 -1.03
N PRO A 66 -15.63 1.24 -0.01
CA PRO A 66 -16.49 0.45 0.87
C PRO A 66 -17.60 1.26 1.55
N LYS A 67 -17.33 2.52 1.92
CA LYS A 67 -18.31 3.37 2.58
C LYS A 67 -19.52 3.73 1.72
N SER A 68 -19.32 3.87 0.41
CA SER A 68 -20.36 4.35 -0.52
C SER A 68 -20.83 3.28 -1.49
N GLY A 69 -20.18 2.11 -1.52
CA GLY A 69 -20.45 1.05 -2.50
C GLY A 69 -20.04 1.41 -3.93
N LYS A 70 -19.39 2.56 -4.14
CA LYS A 70 -19.08 3.07 -5.48
C LYS A 70 -17.90 2.34 -6.10
N LEU A 71 -18.12 1.82 -7.31
CA LEU A 71 -17.06 1.35 -8.19
C LEU A 71 -16.56 2.50 -9.09
N GLY A 72 -15.29 2.46 -9.45
CA GLY A 72 -14.69 3.41 -10.39
C GLY A 72 -13.57 2.76 -11.19
N GLY A 73 -13.36 3.23 -12.42
CA GLY A 73 -12.32 2.70 -13.31
C GLY A 73 -12.66 1.38 -14.01
N ALA A 74 -13.82 0.79 -13.70
CA ALA A 74 -14.31 -0.43 -14.32
C ALA A 74 -15.11 -0.16 -15.60
N THR A 75 -14.85 -0.95 -16.63
CA THR A 75 -15.62 -1.05 -17.87
C THR A 75 -16.18 -2.46 -17.94
N VAL A 76 -17.36 -2.68 -17.35
CA VAL A 76 -18.04 -3.97 -17.33
C VAL A 76 -19.52 -3.80 -17.72
N ALA A 77 -20.12 -4.85 -18.27
CA ALA A 77 -21.54 -4.85 -18.59
C ALA A 77 -22.38 -4.57 -17.33
N ALA A 78 -23.50 -3.85 -17.49
CA ALA A 78 -24.34 -3.44 -16.36
C ALA A 78 -24.79 -4.61 -15.47
N MET A 79 -25.09 -5.76 -16.09
CA MET A 79 -25.48 -6.99 -15.38
C MET A 79 -24.38 -7.56 -14.47
N LYS A 80 -23.10 -7.27 -14.74
CA LYS A 80 -21.93 -7.78 -13.98
C LYS A 80 -21.44 -6.83 -12.90
N LEU A 81 -21.96 -5.60 -12.86
CA LEU A 81 -21.55 -4.60 -11.86
C LEU A 81 -21.85 -5.03 -10.43
N HIS A 82 -22.96 -5.77 -10.24
CA HIS A 82 -23.33 -6.31 -8.94
C HIS A 82 -22.27 -7.30 -8.43
N ASP A 83 -21.85 -8.25 -9.26
CA ASP A 83 -20.90 -9.29 -8.87
C ASP A 83 -19.50 -8.72 -8.65
N LEU A 84 -19.07 -7.78 -9.50
CA LEU A 84 -17.81 -7.05 -9.28
C LEU A 84 -17.85 -6.26 -7.97
N ARG A 85 -18.98 -5.62 -7.63
CA ARG A 85 -19.14 -4.92 -6.37
C ARG A 85 -19.06 -5.89 -5.19
N ALA A 86 -19.76 -7.02 -5.26
CA ALA A 86 -19.77 -8.05 -4.22
C ALA A 86 -18.38 -8.65 -3.98
N LEU A 87 -17.62 -8.91 -5.05
CA LEU A 87 -16.22 -9.34 -4.97
C LEU A 87 -15.37 -8.33 -4.20
N MET A 88 -15.42 -7.06 -4.61
CA MET A 88 -14.62 -5.99 -4.01
C MET A 88 -15.00 -5.74 -2.54
N ASP A 89 -16.30 -5.83 -2.23
CA ASP A 89 -16.81 -5.69 -0.88
C ASP A 89 -16.42 -6.85 0.03
N ARG A 90 -16.47 -8.10 -0.48
CA ARG A 90 -16.00 -9.27 0.27
C ARG A 90 -14.51 -9.16 0.58
N PHE A 91 -13.70 -8.71 -0.37
CA PHE A 91 -12.28 -8.49 -0.12
C PHE A 91 -12.03 -7.39 0.91
N ALA A 92 -12.81 -6.30 0.84
CA ALA A 92 -12.75 -5.21 1.80
C ALA A 92 -13.09 -5.69 3.23
N THR A 93 -14.20 -6.40 3.37
CA THR A 93 -14.66 -6.96 4.65
C THR A 93 -13.68 -7.98 5.20
N GLY A 94 -13.20 -8.91 4.37
CA GLY A 94 -12.19 -9.90 4.77
C GLY A 94 -10.88 -9.24 5.22
N SER A 95 -10.40 -8.23 4.49
CA SER A 95 -9.20 -7.47 4.87
C SER A 95 -9.36 -6.75 6.21
N ARG A 96 -10.55 -6.23 6.52
CA ARG A 96 -10.84 -5.62 7.81
C ARG A 96 -10.75 -6.66 8.94
N ALA A 97 -11.42 -7.79 8.80
CA ALA A 97 -11.41 -8.87 9.78
C ALA A 97 -9.99 -9.46 9.99
N LEU A 98 -9.22 -9.59 8.90
CA LEU A 98 -7.81 -10.01 8.97
C LEU A 98 -6.97 -9.04 9.81
N LEU A 99 -7.10 -7.73 9.60
CA LEU A 99 -6.35 -6.74 10.37
C LEU A 99 -6.80 -6.68 11.83
N GLU A 100 -8.08 -6.89 12.12
CA GLU A 100 -8.58 -7.00 13.50
C GLU A 100 -8.03 -8.25 14.21
N THR A 101 -7.78 -9.33 13.47
CA THR A 101 -7.15 -10.56 13.99
C THR A 101 -5.64 -10.38 14.21
N LEU A 102 -4.94 -9.76 13.25
CA LEU A 102 -3.48 -9.58 13.29
C LEU A 102 -3.07 -8.47 14.26
N LEU A 103 -3.82 -7.37 14.29
CA LEU A 103 -3.44 -6.09 14.89
C LEU A 103 -4.59 -5.53 15.74
N PRO A 104 -5.15 -6.30 16.70
CA PRO A 104 -6.35 -5.90 17.44
C PRO A 104 -6.21 -4.55 18.15
N HIS A 105 -4.97 -4.20 18.55
CA HIS A 105 -4.66 -2.98 19.28
C HIS A 105 -4.86 -1.69 18.46
N TYR A 106 -4.92 -1.77 17.12
CA TYR A 106 -5.17 -0.58 16.29
C TYR A 106 -6.62 -0.10 16.38
N GLY A 107 -7.57 -1.00 16.68
CA GLY A 107 -8.98 -0.69 17.00
C GLY A 107 -9.60 0.45 16.17
N ALA A 108 -10.10 1.47 16.87
CA ALA A 108 -10.74 2.64 16.24
C ALA A 108 -9.78 3.54 15.43
N GLY A 109 -8.46 3.35 15.59
CA GLY A 109 -7.43 4.05 14.80
C GLY A 109 -7.26 3.49 13.38
N LEU A 110 -7.91 2.36 13.06
CA LEU A 110 -7.90 1.74 11.73
C LEU A 110 -9.06 2.25 10.87
N HIS A 111 -8.76 3.10 9.90
CA HIS A 111 -9.75 3.71 9.00
C HIS A 111 -9.71 3.09 7.62
N GLN A 112 -10.73 2.32 7.27
CA GLN A 112 -10.80 1.66 5.97
C GLN A 112 -11.00 2.66 4.82
N ALA A 113 -10.18 2.49 3.78
CA ALA A 113 -10.20 3.30 2.56
C ALA A 113 -10.56 2.45 1.34
N ARG A 114 -10.04 2.79 0.16
CA ARG A 114 -10.40 2.15 -1.10
C ARG A 114 -9.83 0.75 -1.24
N THR A 115 -10.58 -0.08 -1.95
CA THR A 115 -10.18 -1.39 -2.44
C THR A 115 -9.83 -1.27 -3.92
N SER A 116 -8.88 -2.07 -4.40
CA SER A 116 -8.46 -2.08 -5.79
C SER A 116 -8.26 -3.49 -6.33
N LEU A 117 -8.75 -3.72 -7.54
CA LEU A 117 -8.42 -4.88 -8.36
C LEU A 117 -7.51 -4.41 -9.50
N ARG A 118 -6.32 -5.02 -9.58
CA ARG A 118 -5.27 -4.72 -10.57
C ARG A 118 -5.10 -5.92 -11.50
N PRO A 119 -5.94 -6.07 -12.54
CA PRO A 119 -5.91 -7.25 -13.41
C PRO A 119 -4.80 -7.21 -14.46
N VAL A 120 -4.24 -6.03 -14.76
CA VAL A 120 -3.22 -5.85 -15.80
C VAL A 120 -1.86 -6.36 -15.32
N GLU A 121 -1.07 -6.96 -16.21
CA GLU A 121 0.34 -7.33 -15.96
C GLU A 121 1.20 -6.11 -15.64
N VAL A 122 2.10 -6.23 -14.65
CA VAL A 122 2.99 -5.12 -14.24
C VAL A 122 4.17 -4.97 -15.19
N ALA A 123 4.76 -6.09 -15.63
CA ALA A 123 5.89 -6.06 -16.54
C ALA A 123 5.52 -5.39 -17.88
N GLY A 124 6.42 -4.58 -18.43
CA GLY A 124 6.26 -3.97 -19.75
C GLY A 124 5.31 -2.76 -19.84
N ARG A 125 4.76 -2.28 -18.71
CA ARG A 125 3.89 -1.09 -18.70
C ARG A 125 4.66 0.17 -19.09
N LYS A 126 4.22 0.85 -20.15
CA LYS A 126 4.74 2.18 -20.54
C LYS A 126 4.06 3.27 -19.72
N GLN A 127 4.76 3.82 -18.73
CA GLN A 127 4.24 4.85 -17.83
C GLN A 127 5.29 5.92 -17.57
N SER A 128 4.86 7.13 -17.16
CA SER A 128 5.83 8.14 -16.72
C SER A 128 6.55 7.65 -15.48
N TRP A 129 7.83 8.02 -15.33
CA TRP A 129 8.69 7.53 -14.24
C TRP A 129 8.09 7.77 -12.85
N ARG A 130 7.31 8.84 -12.64
CA ARG A 130 6.62 9.10 -11.36
C ARG A 130 5.56 8.04 -11.05
N LYS A 131 4.88 7.55 -12.08
CA LYS A 131 3.79 6.58 -11.98
C LYS A 131 4.25 5.14 -12.27
N ASP A 132 5.54 4.93 -12.44
CA ASP A 132 6.17 3.63 -12.67
C ASP A 132 6.40 2.96 -11.32
N ASP A 133 5.63 1.91 -11.05
CA ASP A 133 5.67 1.18 -9.78
C ASP A 133 6.73 0.06 -9.78
N THR A 134 7.46 -0.10 -10.89
CA THR A 134 8.64 -1.00 -10.98
C THR A 134 9.89 -0.40 -10.34
N ARG A 135 9.84 0.91 -10.03
CA ARG A 135 10.89 1.64 -9.32
C ARG A 135 10.62 1.63 -7.83
N LEU A 136 11.68 1.42 -7.03
CA LEU A 136 11.61 1.44 -5.57
C LEU A 136 11.08 2.79 -5.08
N HIS A 137 10.05 2.75 -4.25
CA HIS A 137 9.43 3.92 -3.65
C HIS A 137 8.81 3.58 -2.30
N VAL A 138 8.45 4.61 -1.57
CA VAL A 138 7.46 4.55 -0.48
C VAL A 138 6.21 5.28 -0.95
N ASP A 139 5.05 4.78 -0.56
CA ASP A 139 3.79 5.33 -1.02
C ASP A 139 3.57 6.76 -0.52
N SER A 140 3.24 7.65 -1.47
CA SER A 140 2.74 8.98 -1.18
C SER A 140 1.76 9.38 -2.27
N PHE A 141 0.56 9.83 -1.87
CA PHE A 141 -0.47 10.21 -2.82
C PHE A 141 -0.49 11.72 -3.05
N PRO A 142 -0.22 12.20 -4.28
CA PRO A 142 -0.12 13.64 -4.52
C PRO A 142 -1.45 14.37 -4.29
N SER A 143 -2.58 13.76 -4.67
CA SER A 143 -3.91 14.39 -4.59
C SER A 143 -4.67 14.06 -3.30
N GLN A 144 -4.19 13.12 -2.49
CA GLN A 144 -4.84 12.69 -1.25
C GLN A 144 -3.82 12.63 -0.10
N PRO A 145 -3.52 13.79 0.53
CA PRO A 145 -2.56 13.85 1.63
C PRO A 145 -3.02 12.96 2.80
N SER A 146 -2.07 12.28 3.44
CA SER A 146 -2.34 11.43 4.60
C SER A 146 -2.42 12.23 5.89
N ASN A 147 -1.91 13.46 5.91
CA ASN A 147 -1.83 14.33 7.09
C ASN A 147 -1.13 13.64 8.27
N GLY A 148 -0.08 12.87 7.98
CA GLY A 148 0.69 12.15 8.99
C GLY A 148 0.13 10.78 9.37
N LYS A 149 -1.06 10.40 8.90
CA LYS A 149 -1.56 9.03 9.05
C LYS A 149 -0.71 8.05 8.24
N ARG A 150 -0.65 6.82 8.74
CA ARG A 150 0.05 5.72 8.06
C ARG A 150 -0.75 5.16 6.91
N ILE A 151 -0.08 4.61 5.90
CA ILE A 151 -0.69 3.88 4.78
C ILE A 151 -0.45 2.39 4.99
N LEU A 152 -1.45 1.69 5.52
CA LEU A 152 -1.43 0.24 5.67
C LEU A 152 -2.17 -0.40 4.50
N ARG A 153 -1.57 -1.41 3.88
CA ARG A 153 -2.22 -2.13 2.78
C ARG A 153 -2.19 -3.64 2.98
N VAL A 154 -3.31 -4.27 2.67
CA VAL A 154 -3.47 -5.71 2.55
C VAL A 154 -3.50 -6.04 1.07
N PHE A 155 -2.74 -7.04 0.65
CA PHE A 155 -2.62 -7.48 -0.73
C PHE A 155 -2.88 -8.97 -0.82
N SER A 156 -3.58 -9.40 -1.86
CA SER A 156 -3.70 -10.84 -2.18
C SER A 156 -3.42 -11.07 -3.65
N ASN A 157 -2.58 -12.06 -3.93
CA ASN A 157 -2.33 -12.52 -5.28
C ASN A 157 -3.41 -13.54 -5.66
N VAL A 158 -4.34 -13.14 -6.55
CA VAL A 158 -5.45 -13.98 -6.99
C VAL A 158 -5.26 -14.48 -8.42
N ASN A 159 -4.01 -14.56 -8.88
CA ASN A 159 -3.67 -15.02 -10.22
C ASN A 159 -4.15 -16.47 -10.45
N PRO A 160 -4.95 -16.74 -11.50
CA PRO A 160 -5.53 -18.06 -11.74
C PRO A 160 -4.52 -19.06 -12.30
N ASP A 161 -3.43 -18.57 -12.91
CA ASP A 161 -2.41 -19.36 -13.61
C ASP A 161 -1.27 -19.80 -12.67
N GLY A 162 -1.40 -19.55 -11.36
CA GLY A 162 -0.35 -19.86 -10.40
C GLY A 162 0.84 -18.88 -10.41
N ARG A 163 0.80 -17.81 -11.23
CA ARG A 163 1.92 -16.87 -11.37
C ARG A 163 2.11 -16.01 -10.11
N ALA A 164 3.37 -15.88 -9.69
CA ALA A 164 3.74 -15.05 -8.56
C ALA A 164 3.65 -13.55 -8.88
N ARG A 165 3.42 -12.74 -7.85
CA ARG A 165 3.59 -11.29 -7.86
C ARG A 165 4.97 -10.99 -7.30
N VAL A 166 5.89 -10.55 -8.14
CA VAL A 166 7.29 -10.38 -7.74
C VAL A 166 7.52 -8.95 -7.27
N TRP A 167 7.97 -8.81 -6.02
CA TRP A 167 8.34 -7.52 -5.45
C TRP A 167 9.84 -7.42 -5.21
N LYS A 168 10.38 -6.20 -5.31
CA LYS A 168 11.61 -5.83 -4.62
C LYS A 168 11.23 -5.13 -3.33
N VAL A 169 11.85 -5.53 -2.23
CA VAL A 169 11.73 -4.88 -0.93
C VAL A 169 13.08 -4.32 -0.55
N GLY A 170 13.10 -3.03 -0.21
CA GLY A 170 14.31 -2.27 0.03
C GLY A 170 14.71 -2.11 1.49
N GLU A 171 15.70 -1.24 1.71
CA GLU A 171 16.20 -0.87 3.03
C GLU A 171 15.18 -0.11 3.89
N SER A 172 15.53 0.08 5.16
CA SER A 172 14.67 0.76 6.13
C SER A 172 14.32 2.19 5.70
N PHE A 173 13.12 2.64 6.05
CA PHE A 173 12.69 4.02 5.79
C PHE A 173 13.69 5.05 6.30
N GLU A 174 14.27 4.84 7.48
CA GLU A 174 15.22 5.78 8.08
C GLU A 174 16.47 5.95 7.23
N THR A 175 17.03 4.85 6.70
CA THR A 175 18.22 4.91 5.85
C THR A 175 17.91 5.65 4.54
N VAL A 176 16.76 5.35 3.92
CA VAL A 176 16.28 6.05 2.73
C VAL A 176 16.09 7.54 3.02
N ALA A 177 15.40 7.88 4.11
CA ALA A 177 15.14 9.27 4.49
C ALA A 177 16.45 10.03 4.71
N ARG A 178 17.40 9.49 5.48
CA ARG A 178 18.71 10.11 5.73
C ARG A 178 19.50 10.37 4.44
N LYS A 179 19.47 9.43 3.50
CA LYS A 179 20.17 9.55 2.21
C LYS A 179 19.64 10.72 1.36
N PHE A 180 18.32 10.86 1.28
CA PHE A 180 17.72 11.87 0.41
C PHE A 180 17.44 13.21 1.10
N TRP A 181 17.37 13.25 2.44
CA TRP A 181 16.90 14.42 3.21
C TRP A 181 17.57 15.73 2.81
N ALA A 182 18.91 15.73 2.69
CA ALA A 182 19.69 16.92 2.35
C ALA A 182 19.30 17.55 1.00
N HIS A 183 18.73 16.75 0.09
CA HIS A 183 18.34 17.18 -1.26
C HIS A 183 16.84 17.53 -1.37
N LEU A 184 16.04 17.30 -0.33
CA LEU A 184 14.60 17.55 -0.37
C LEU A 184 14.30 19.04 -0.15
N ARG A 185 13.80 19.69 -1.21
CA ARG A 185 13.40 21.10 -1.13
C ARG A 185 12.16 21.29 -0.26
N SER A 186 12.21 22.29 0.62
CA SER A 186 11.05 22.73 1.41
C SER A 186 9.92 23.25 0.50
N PRO A 187 8.64 23.16 0.92
CA PRO A 187 7.53 23.74 0.16
C PRO A 187 7.63 25.26 0.14
N LEU A 188 7.20 25.88 -0.96
CA LEU A 188 7.13 27.34 -1.01
C LEU A 188 6.03 27.85 -0.06
N PRO A 189 6.20 29.05 0.54
CA PRO A 189 5.12 29.66 1.32
C PRO A 189 3.83 29.79 0.49
N GLY A 190 2.70 29.37 1.06
CA GLY A 190 1.38 29.47 0.40
C GLY A 190 1.05 28.36 -0.62
N GLU A 191 2.03 27.69 -1.23
CA GLU A 191 1.84 26.66 -2.27
C GLU A 191 0.81 25.59 -1.87
N ARG A 192 0.94 25.05 -0.66
CA ARG A 192 0.06 23.98 -0.15
C ARG A 192 -1.40 24.40 0.01
N ARG A 193 -1.64 25.69 0.33
CA ARG A 193 -2.99 26.25 0.44
C ARG A 193 -3.57 26.51 -0.94
N LEU A 194 -2.75 27.04 -1.86
CA LEU A 194 -3.15 27.26 -3.25
C LEU A 194 -3.56 25.94 -3.92
N LEU A 195 -2.75 24.89 -3.79
CA LEU A 195 -3.05 23.56 -4.35
C LEU A 195 -4.39 22.98 -3.86
N ALA A 196 -4.74 23.22 -2.60
CA ALA A 196 -6.04 22.81 -2.06
C ALA A 196 -7.17 23.72 -2.55
N ALA A 197 -6.96 25.04 -2.60
CA ALA A 197 -7.95 26.00 -3.06
C ALA A 197 -8.35 25.79 -4.53
N VAL A 198 -7.40 25.38 -5.38
CA VAL A 198 -7.66 25.08 -6.81
C VAL A 198 -8.06 23.62 -7.06
N GLY A 199 -8.28 22.83 -6.00
CA GLY A 199 -8.79 21.45 -6.11
C GLY A 199 -7.79 20.40 -6.61
N VAL A 200 -6.50 20.73 -6.75
CA VAL A 200 -5.46 19.76 -7.13
C VAL A 200 -5.24 18.73 -6.02
N THR A 201 -5.38 19.14 -4.77
CA THR A 201 -5.34 18.26 -3.60
C THR A 201 -6.68 18.31 -2.85
N LYS A 202 -7.18 17.15 -2.41
CA LYS A 202 -8.47 17.05 -1.69
C LYS A 202 -8.49 17.76 -0.32
N ALA A 203 -7.32 18.06 0.23
CA ALA A 203 -7.14 18.81 1.48
C ALA A 203 -5.80 19.56 1.43
N VAL A 204 -5.59 20.49 2.37
CA VAL A 204 -4.31 21.19 2.50
C VAL A 204 -3.22 20.18 2.87
N ARG A 205 -2.25 20.02 1.97
CA ARG A 205 -1.09 19.14 2.18
C ARG A 205 -0.28 19.59 3.40
N THR A 206 0.09 18.69 4.32
CA THR A 206 1.00 19.01 5.42
C THR A 206 2.45 19.16 4.93
N ARG A 207 3.37 19.58 5.79
CA ARG A 207 4.81 19.56 5.44
C ARG A 207 5.30 18.11 5.34
N TYR A 208 4.78 17.23 6.18
CA TYR A 208 5.05 15.80 6.10
C TYR A 208 4.70 15.23 4.72
N ASP A 209 3.46 15.45 4.25
CA ASP A 209 3.01 14.96 2.95
C ASP A 209 3.86 15.51 1.79
N HIS A 210 4.32 16.76 1.90
CA HIS A 210 5.24 17.36 0.93
C HIS A 210 6.57 16.62 0.87
N TYR A 211 7.22 16.39 2.02
CA TYR A 211 8.50 15.70 2.06
C TYR A 211 8.36 14.23 1.65
N MET A 212 7.28 13.54 2.04
CA MET A 212 6.99 12.19 1.55
C MET A 212 6.86 12.14 0.03
N LEU A 213 6.17 13.11 -0.58
CA LEU A 213 6.06 13.18 -2.04
C LEU A 213 7.40 13.47 -2.72
N LYS A 214 8.21 14.36 -2.14
CA LYS A 214 9.56 14.66 -2.65
C LYS A 214 10.50 13.45 -2.51
N LEU A 215 10.38 12.70 -1.41
CA LEU A 215 11.14 11.48 -1.19
C LEU A 215 10.74 10.41 -2.22
N HIS A 216 9.45 10.17 -2.40
CA HIS A 216 8.91 9.28 -3.44
C HIS A 216 9.48 9.63 -4.82
N ASP A 217 9.41 10.91 -5.22
CA ASP A 217 9.91 11.35 -6.51
C ASP A 217 11.44 11.23 -6.62
N ALA A 218 12.20 11.58 -5.57
CA ALA A 218 13.66 11.48 -5.56
C ALA A 218 14.13 10.03 -5.70
N MET A 219 13.51 9.11 -4.96
CA MET A 219 13.80 7.67 -5.04
C MET A 219 13.57 7.14 -6.46
N LYS A 220 12.42 7.47 -7.08
CA LYS A 220 12.12 7.00 -8.44
C LYS A 220 13.03 7.65 -9.49
N LEU A 221 13.51 8.86 -9.27
CA LEU A 221 14.31 9.59 -10.26
C LEU A 221 15.79 9.17 -10.26
N ASP A 222 16.34 8.79 -9.10
CA ASP A 222 17.77 8.46 -8.94
C ASP A 222 18.11 7.06 -9.54
N PRO A 223 18.80 6.99 -10.69
CA PRO A 223 19.13 5.71 -11.32
C PRO A 223 20.17 4.92 -10.52
N VAL A 224 21.11 5.58 -9.84
CA VAL A 224 22.14 4.93 -9.03
C VAL A 224 21.49 4.24 -7.83
N TYR A 225 20.50 4.89 -7.23
CA TYR A 225 19.68 4.30 -6.19
C TYR A 225 18.85 3.11 -6.71
N GLN A 226 18.32 3.15 -7.94
CA GLN A 226 17.55 2.02 -8.47
C GLN A 226 18.42 0.80 -8.83
N GLU A 227 19.69 1.01 -9.23
CA GLU A 227 20.60 -0.05 -9.67
C GLU A 227 21.44 -0.67 -8.56
N ARG A 228 22.06 0.15 -7.70
CA ARG A 228 23.11 -0.30 -6.76
C ARG A 228 22.61 -0.64 -5.37
N PHE A 229 21.31 -0.59 -5.17
CA PHE A 229 20.73 -0.60 -3.83
C PHE A 229 20.45 -2.01 -3.32
N ALA A 230 20.63 -2.19 -2.01
CA ALA A 230 20.32 -3.43 -1.32
C ALA A 230 18.80 -3.67 -1.31
N SER A 231 18.32 -4.38 -2.33
CA SER A 231 16.95 -4.87 -2.38
C SER A 231 16.92 -6.38 -2.36
N SER A 232 15.96 -6.95 -1.65
CA SER A 232 15.63 -8.36 -1.74
C SER A 232 14.45 -8.54 -2.70
N THR A 233 14.57 -9.49 -3.64
CA THR A 233 13.47 -9.87 -4.51
C THR A 233 12.67 -10.97 -3.82
N HIS A 234 11.36 -10.79 -3.69
CA HIS A 234 10.47 -11.76 -3.10
C HIS A 234 9.30 -12.09 -4.04
N PRO A 235 9.16 -13.34 -4.50
CA PRO A 235 7.99 -13.76 -5.25
C PRO A 235 6.84 -14.10 -4.28
N PHE A 236 5.77 -13.31 -4.29
CA PHE A 236 4.53 -13.64 -3.56
C PHE A 236 3.70 -14.64 -4.39
N PRO A 237 3.58 -15.91 -3.97
CA PRO A 237 2.91 -16.95 -4.76
C PRO A 237 1.43 -16.63 -4.99
N ALA A 238 0.85 -17.21 -6.04
CA ALA A 238 -0.61 -17.16 -6.22
C ALA A 238 -1.30 -17.82 -5.02
N GLY A 239 -2.38 -17.23 -4.54
CA GLY A 239 -3.08 -17.68 -3.35
C GLY A 239 -2.47 -17.24 -2.02
N SER A 240 -1.45 -16.38 -2.03
CA SER A 240 -0.90 -15.79 -0.81
C SER A 240 -1.43 -14.38 -0.55
N THR A 241 -1.34 -13.95 0.71
CA THR A 241 -1.69 -12.60 1.17
C THR A 241 -0.51 -11.98 1.91
N TRP A 242 -0.33 -10.67 1.81
CA TRP A 242 0.67 -9.95 2.59
C TRP A 242 0.17 -8.58 3.03
N VAL A 243 0.75 -8.07 4.12
CA VAL A 243 0.36 -6.83 4.77
C VAL A 243 1.61 -6.01 5.06
N CYS A 244 1.62 -4.74 4.69
CA CYS A 244 2.71 -3.84 5.06
C CYS A 244 2.27 -2.37 5.12
N PHE A 245 3.06 -1.58 5.86
CA PHE A 245 3.00 -0.13 5.78
C PHE A 245 3.75 0.34 4.54
N THR A 246 3.04 0.62 3.45
CA THR A 246 3.68 0.98 2.18
C THR A 246 4.28 2.38 2.19
N ASP A 247 3.94 3.22 3.17
CA ASP A 247 4.59 4.52 3.42
C ASP A 247 5.94 4.40 4.13
N GLN A 248 6.31 3.21 4.63
CA GLN A 248 7.57 2.94 5.34
C GLN A 248 8.41 1.90 4.61
N VAL A 249 7.79 0.83 4.12
CA VAL A 249 8.47 -0.22 3.36
C VAL A 249 8.79 0.29 1.96
N SER A 250 10.08 0.42 1.65
CA SER A 250 10.50 0.67 0.27
C SER A 250 10.18 -0.56 -0.58
N HIS A 251 9.34 -0.39 -1.59
CA HIS A 251 8.87 -1.51 -2.40
C HIS A 251 8.76 -1.14 -3.88
N ALA A 252 8.81 -2.16 -4.74
CA ALA A 252 8.54 -2.06 -6.16
C ALA A 252 7.91 -3.37 -6.65
N ALA A 253 6.87 -3.28 -7.48
CA ALA A 253 6.30 -4.45 -8.14
C ALA A 253 6.97 -4.63 -9.50
N ILE A 254 7.68 -5.74 -9.71
CA ILE A 254 8.45 -6.01 -10.92
C ILE A 254 7.60 -6.72 -11.98
N SER A 255 6.78 -7.67 -11.55
CA SER A 255 5.95 -8.48 -12.43
C SER A 255 4.77 -9.11 -11.68
N GLY A 256 3.82 -9.62 -12.45
CA GLY A 256 2.61 -10.29 -12.00
C GLY A 256 1.36 -9.50 -12.37
N ALA A 257 0.24 -10.22 -12.48
CA ALA A 257 -1.09 -9.70 -12.76
C ALA A 257 -2.08 -10.15 -11.68
N HIS A 258 -3.32 -9.65 -11.74
CA HIS A 258 -4.45 -10.12 -10.90
C HIS A 258 -4.19 -10.01 -9.39
N GLN A 259 -3.99 -8.79 -8.91
CA GLN A 259 -3.80 -8.49 -7.49
C GLN A 259 -5.01 -7.74 -6.93
N LEU A 260 -5.52 -8.18 -5.77
CA LEU A 260 -6.44 -7.41 -4.94
C LEU A 260 -5.65 -6.65 -3.87
N GLU A 261 -6.13 -5.45 -3.54
CA GLU A 261 -5.49 -4.57 -2.57
C GLU A 261 -6.52 -3.78 -1.79
N GLN A 262 -6.37 -3.70 -0.48
CA GLN A 262 -7.20 -2.89 0.41
C GLN A 262 -6.30 -1.90 1.16
N THR A 263 -6.64 -0.61 1.08
CA THR A 263 -5.94 0.44 1.83
C THR A 263 -6.64 0.76 3.13
N PHE A 264 -5.87 1.02 4.17
CA PHE A 264 -6.30 1.58 5.45
C PHE A 264 -5.42 2.77 5.83
N TRP A 265 -6.02 3.78 6.45
CA TRP A 265 -5.28 4.82 7.15
C TRP A 265 -5.18 4.45 8.62
N VAL A 266 -3.98 4.48 9.19
CA VAL A 266 -3.79 4.22 10.62
C VAL A 266 -3.35 5.50 11.31
N ASP A 267 -4.05 5.87 12.39
CA ASP A 267 -3.64 6.98 13.22
C ASP A 267 -2.32 6.64 13.94
N VAL A 268 -1.34 7.53 13.89
CA VAL A 268 0.00 7.29 14.50
C VAL A 268 -0.08 7.02 16.00
N ARG A 269 -1.11 7.55 16.67
CA ARG A 269 -1.37 7.32 18.10
C ARG A 269 -1.87 5.91 18.42
N ALA A 270 -2.34 5.16 17.42
CA ALA A 270 -2.79 3.78 17.58
C ALA A 270 -1.63 2.78 17.44
N LEU A 271 -0.46 3.22 16.96
CA LEU A 271 0.75 2.40 16.89
C LEU A 271 1.25 2.07 18.30
N ARG A 272 1.78 0.86 18.49
CA ARG A 272 2.43 0.42 19.72
C ARG A 272 3.75 1.16 19.94
N ASN A 273 4.49 1.44 18.87
CA ASN A 273 5.68 2.27 18.83
C ASN A 273 5.49 3.43 17.83
N PRO A 274 4.87 4.56 18.25
CA PRO A 274 4.66 5.72 17.39
C PRO A 274 5.95 6.33 16.82
N ASN A 275 7.10 6.10 17.45
CA ASN A 275 8.40 6.61 17.00
C ASN A 275 8.92 5.90 15.74
N SER A 276 8.38 4.72 15.43
CA SER A 276 8.68 4.00 14.19
C SER A 276 8.07 4.66 12.94
N ALA A 277 7.07 5.53 13.12
CA ALA A 277 6.34 6.12 12.01
C ALA A 277 7.22 7.04 11.16
N PRO A 278 7.09 7.03 9.82
CA PRO A 278 7.79 7.93 8.90
C PRO A 278 7.73 9.40 9.31
N ILE A 279 6.59 9.86 9.86
CA ILE A 279 6.46 11.23 10.34
C ILE A 279 7.46 11.56 11.44
N ARG A 280 7.69 10.67 12.41
CA ARG A 280 8.62 10.91 13.52
C ARG A 280 10.07 10.90 13.06
N VAL A 281 10.41 10.01 12.12
CA VAL A 281 11.72 9.98 11.47
C VAL A 281 11.99 11.31 10.74
N LEU A 282 11.04 11.78 9.92
CA LEU A 282 11.20 13.04 9.20
C LEU A 282 11.21 14.26 10.13
N GLU A 283 10.41 14.25 11.21
CA GLU A 283 10.43 15.32 12.22
C GLU A 283 11.78 15.41 12.95
N SER A 284 12.39 14.26 13.26
CA SER A 284 13.74 14.18 13.84
C SER A 284 14.79 14.76 12.88
N LEU A 285 14.74 14.38 11.60
CA LEU A 285 15.65 14.93 10.57
C LEU A 285 15.42 16.43 10.31
N ALA A 286 14.19 16.91 10.46
CA ALA A 286 13.83 18.30 10.29
C ALA A 286 14.09 19.19 11.51
N GLY A 287 14.28 18.60 12.69
CA GLY A 287 14.35 19.32 13.96
C GLY A 287 13.05 20.06 14.33
N ARG A 288 11.91 19.68 13.75
CA ARG A 288 10.61 20.35 13.97
C ARG A 288 9.43 19.46 13.60
N LYS A 289 8.24 19.79 14.12
CA LYS A 289 6.98 19.11 13.75
C LYS A 289 6.59 19.36 12.29
N LEU A 290 6.04 18.35 11.63
CA LEU A 290 5.70 18.37 10.20
C LEU A 290 4.20 18.22 9.90
N ALA A 291 3.40 17.78 10.86
CA ALA A 291 1.93 17.78 10.83
C ALA A 291 1.34 18.12 12.20
#